data_AF-A0A5C4JHQ6-F1
#
_entry.id   AF-A0A5C4JHQ6-F1
#
_cell.length_a   1.000
_cell.length_b   1.000
_cell.length_c   1.000
_cell.angle_alpha   90.00
_cell.angle_beta   90.00
_cell.angle_gamma   90.00
#
_symmetry.space_group_name_H-M   'P 1'
#
loop_
_entity.id
_entity.type
_entity.pdbx_description
1 polymer ?
#
loop_
_entity_poly.entity_id
_entity_poly.type
_entity_poly.pdbx_seq_one_letter_code
_entity_poly.pdbx_strand_id
1 'polypeptide(L)'
;MSDIRSLASTEVVADTNLVAPNGGALVFVADRTLIAYDRPGETAEQDDAWLDATLDFFGVTHLPPPSYVVDGELAGWRCWTVPIGRRAP
;
A
#
# COMPACT_ATOMS: atom_id res chain seq x y z
N MET A 1 13.28 -6.38 -9.86
CA MET A 1 12.86 -5.44 -8.81
C MET A 1 12.65 -4.10 -9.47
N SER A 2 11.40 -3.69 -9.63
CA SER A 2 11.06 -2.40 -10.24
C SER A 2 11.21 -1.29 -9.20
N ASP A 3 11.95 -0.25 -9.54
CA ASP A 3 12.14 0.94 -8.72
C ASP A 3 10.83 1.76 -8.68
N ILE A 4 10.32 2.08 -7.49
CA ILE A 4 9.09 2.88 -7.29
C ILE A 4 9.17 4.22 -8.04
N ARG A 5 10.38 4.78 -8.20
CA ARG A 5 10.60 6.03 -8.94
C ARG A 5 10.34 5.92 -10.44
N SER A 6 10.34 4.70 -10.99
CA SER A 6 10.07 4.44 -12.42
C SER A 6 8.57 4.42 -12.76
N LEU A 7 7.67 4.50 -11.77
CA LEU A 7 6.21 4.50 -11.96
C LEU A 7 5.64 5.89 -12.33
N ALA A 8 6.47 6.93 -12.32
CA ALA A 8 6.06 8.32 -12.52
C ALA A 8 5.87 8.73 -14.00
N SER A 9 5.98 7.81 -14.95
CA SER A 9 5.80 8.11 -16.37
C SER A 9 4.46 7.57 -16.90
N THR A 10 3.46 8.45 -16.85
CA THR A 10 2.40 8.63 -17.87
C THR A 10 1.47 7.44 -18.14
N GLU A 11 0.20 7.61 -17.74
CA GLU A 11 -1.00 6.97 -18.33
C GLU A 11 -1.26 5.47 -18.15
N VAL A 12 -0.62 4.78 -17.21
CA VAL A 12 -1.06 3.42 -16.83
C VAL A 12 -1.01 3.28 -15.31
N VAL A 13 -2.09 3.68 -14.62
CA VAL A 13 -2.40 3.09 -13.30
C VAL A 13 -3.27 1.87 -13.57
N ALA A 14 -2.72 0.90 -14.31
CA ALA A 14 -3.34 -0.41 -14.50
C ALA A 14 -2.57 -1.38 -13.62
N ASP A 15 -3.27 -1.93 -12.63
CA ASP A 15 -2.94 -3.15 -11.90
C ASP A 15 -1.47 -3.26 -11.43
N THR A 16 -0.97 -2.26 -10.71
CA THR A 16 0.37 -2.35 -10.11
C THR A 16 0.31 -3.17 -8.84
N ASN A 17 0.96 -4.34 -8.83
CA ASN A 17 1.22 -5.15 -7.64
C ASN A 17 2.63 -4.85 -7.09
N LEU A 18 2.70 -4.27 -5.90
CA LEU A 18 3.94 -3.94 -5.20
C LEU A 18 4.06 -4.79 -3.93
N VAL A 19 5.26 -5.30 -3.66
CA VAL A 19 5.56 -6.15 -2.51
C VAL A 19 6.75 -5.53 -1.77
N ALA A 20 6.63 -5.43 -0.45
CA ALA A 20 7.72 -4.95 0.40
C ALA A 20 8.95 -5.87 0.31
N PRO A 21 10.17 -5.36 0.57
CA PRO A 21 11.41 -6.12 0.40
C PRO A 21 11.43 -7.48 1.09
N ASN A 22 10.83 -7.61 2.27
CA ASN A 22 10.77 -8.86 3.03
C ASN A 22 9.38 -9.52 2.99
N GLY A 23 8.45 -8.98 2.20
CA GLY A 23 7.13 -9.55 1.98
C GLY A 23 6.11 -9.32 3.11
N GLY A 24 6.41 -8.46 4.09
CA GLY A 24 5.51 -8.12 5.19
C GLY A 24 4.39 -7.13 4.84
N ALA A 25 4.51 -6.43 3.70
CA ALA A 25 3.47 -5.53 3.18
C ALA A 25 3.26 -5.70 1.67
N LEU A 26 2.04 -5.43 1.21
CA LEU A 26 1.60 -5.53 -0.18
C LEU A 26 0.77 -4.29 -0.54
N VAL A 27 0.93 -3.76 -1.75
CA VAL A 27 0.09 -2.67 -2.26
C VAL A 27 -0.35 -3.00 -3.68
N PHE A 28 -1.65 -2.85 -3.94
CA PHE A 28 -2.25 -2.97 -5.25
C PHE A 28 -2.92 -1.65 -5.64
N VAL A 29 -2.90 -1.30 -6.92
CA VAL A 29 -3.68 -0.17 -7.43
C VAL A 29 -4.50 -0.59 -8.64
N ALA A 30 -5.82 -0.48 -8.51
CA ALA A 30 -6.78 -0.67 -9.59
C ALA A 30 -7.84 0.42 -9.56
N ASP A 31 -8.30 0.87 -10.72
CA ASP A 31 -9.45 1.77 -10.87
C ASP A 31 -9.42 2.97 -9.91
N ARG A 32 -8.25 3.65 -9.82
CA ARG A 32 -8.01 4.78 -8.90
C ARG A 32 -8.25 4.46 -7.43
N THR A 33 -8.04 3.21 -7.05
CA THR A 33 -8.14 2.73 -5.70
C THR A 33 -6.84 2.04 -5.33
N LEU A 34 -6.20 2.53 -4.27
CA LEU A 34 -5.08 1.87 -3.63
C LEU A 34 -5.60 0.89 -2.59
N ILE A 35 -5.12 -0.34 -2.65
CA ILE A 35 -5.42 -1.40 -1.70
C ILE A 35 -4.10 -1.81 -1.04
N ALA A 36 -3.94 -1.51 0.24
CA ALA A 36 -2.73 -1.83 1.01
C ALA A 36 -3.01 -2.95 2.01
N TYR A 37 -2.04 -3.84 2.17
CA TYR A 37 -2.04 -4.89 3.16
C TYR A 37 -0.74 -4.89 3.96
N ASP A 38 -0.82 -5.16 5.24
CA ASP A 38 0.36 -5.44 6.07
C ASP A 38 0.05 -6.44 7.19
N ARG A 39 1.09 -6.98 7.83
CA ARG A 39 0.96 -7.84 9.02
C ARG A 39 1.52 -7.14 10.26
N PRO A 40 0.68 -6.55 11.12
CA PRO A 40 1.16 -5.90 12.32
C PRO A 40 1.91 -6.89 13.22
N GLY A 41 3.12 -6.51 13.66
CA GLY A 41 3.92 -7.31 14.60
C GLY A 41 4.81 -8.38 13.97
N GLU A 42 4.64 -8.68 12.67
CA GLU A 42 5.52 -9.58 11.91
C GLU A 42 6.31 -8.85 10.80
N THR A 43 6.00 -7.57 10.53
CA THR A 43 6.73 -6.76 9.56
C THR A 43 8.11 -6.38 10.08
N ALA A 44 9.10 -6.43 9.19
CA ALA A 44 10.40 -5.82 9.45
C ALA A 44 10.26 -4.29 9.36
N GLU A 45 11.07 -3.53 10.11
CA GLU A 45 11.11 -2.05 10.05
C GLU A 45 11.28 -1.53 8.61
N GLN A 46 12.00 -2.28 7.78
CA GLN A 46 12.16 -1.96 6.36
C GLN A 46 10.85 -2.07 5.56
N ASP A 47 9.98 -3.02 5.89
CA ASP A 47 8.70 -3.20 5.21
C ASP A 47 7.71 -2.12 5.65
N ASP A 48 7.74 -1.72 6.92
CA ASP A 48 6.96 -0.60 7.44
C ASP A 48 7.38 0.72 6.75
N ALA A 49 8.69 1.01 6.71
CA ALA A 49 9.22 2.20 6.03
C ALA A 49 8.91 2.20 4.52
N TRP A 50 8.93 1.01 3.90
CA TRP A 50 8.55 0.84 2.50
C TRP A 50 7.05 1.11 2.28
N LEU A 51 6.19 0.65 3.18
CA LEU A 51 4.75 0.87 3.11
C LEU A 51 4.43 2.36 3.26
N ASP A 52 5.03 3.03 4.25
CA ASP A 52 4.86 4.47 4.46
C ASP A 52 5.28 5.27 3.22
N ALA A 53 6.44 4.97 2.64
CA ALA A 53 6.90 5.63 1.43
C ALA A 53 5.98 5.37 0.22
N THR A 54 5.41 4.16 0.13
CA THR A 54 4.45 3.81 -0.94
C THR A 54 3.15 4.57 -0.77
N LEU A 55 2.62 4.67 0.46
CA LEU A 55 1.42 5.43 0.76
C LEU A 55 1.60 6.93 0.46
N ASP A 56 2.73 7.52 0.86
CA ASP A 56 3.08 8.91 0.56
C ASP A 56 3.19 9.17 -0.96
N PHE A 57 3.80 8.23 -1.70
CA PHE A 57 3.89 8.32 -3.16
C PHE A 57 2.51 8.43 -3.83
N PHE A 58 1.52 7.71 -3.31
CA PHE A 58 0.12 7.78 -3.78
C PHE A 58 -0.70 8.91 -3.13
N GLY A 59 -0.08 9.74 -2.30
CA GLY A 59 -0.72 10.88 -1.65
C GLY A 59 -1.69 10.51 -0.53
N VAL A 60 -1.53 9.34 0.08
CA VAL A 60 -2.36 8.90 1.21
C VAL A 60 -1.88 9.58 2.49
N THR A 61 -2.63 10.58 2.96
CA THR A 61 -2.30 11.35 4.17
C THR A 61 -2.99 10.84 5.42
N HIS A 62 -4.01 10.00 5.27
CA HIS A 62 -4.75 9.39 6.36
C HIS A 62 -5.23 7.99 5.95
N LEU A 63 -4.91 6.99 6.76
CA LEU A 63 -5.43 5.63 6.58
C LEU A 63 -6.77 5.49 7.30
N PRO A 64 -7.83 5.01 6.63
CA PRO A 64 -9.05 4.63 7.35
C PRO A 64 -8.74 3.51 8.36
N PRO A 65 -9.65 3.21 9.30
CA PRO A 65 -9.55 1.98 10.07
C PRO A 65 -9.44 0.76 9.13
N PRO A 66 -8.62 -0.26 9.47
CA PRO A 66 -8.47 -1.44 8.62
C PRO A 66 -9.82 -2.16 8.48
N SER A 67 -10.13 -2.61 7.26
CA SER A 67 -11.44 -3.20 6.91
C SER A 67 -11.53 -4.69 7.19
N TYR A 68 -10.42 -5.36 7.51
CA TYR A 68 -10.38 -6.78 7.82
C TYR A 68 -9.44 -7.03 9.01
N VAL A 69 -9.99 -7.63 10.07
CA VAL A 69 -9.31 -8.09 11.27
C VAL A 69 -9.83 -9.51 11.52
N VAL A 70 -8.95 -10.51 11.59
CA VAL A 70 -9.36 -11.91 11.81
C VAL A 70 -9.46 -12.16 13.31
N ASP A 71 -10.60 -12.68 13.76
CA ASP A 71 -10.85 -13.21 15.11
C ASP A 71 -10.57 -12.25 16.30
N GLY A 72 -10.69 -10.94 16.10
CA GLY A 72 -10.64 -9.96 17.20
C GLY A 72 -9.24 -9.75 17.81
N GLU A 73 -8.23 -10.43 17.28
CA GLU A 73 -6.81 -10.19 17.57
C GLU A 73 -6.15 -9.56 16.34
N LEU A 74 -5.04 -8.83 16.53
CA LEU A 74 -4.21 -8.30 15.45
C LEU A 74 -3.45 -9.42 14.67
N ALA A 75 -4.02 -10.62 14.59
CA ALA A 75 -3.42 -11.79 13.98
C ALA A 75 -3.87 -11.90 12.51
N GLY A 76 -3.07 -11.35 11.60
CA GLY A 76 -3.29 -11.51 10.16
C GLY A 76 -2.99 -10.27 9.34
N TRP A 77 -3.36 -10.31 8.06
CA TRP A 77 -3.19 -9.17 7.18
C TRP A 77 -4.27 -8.12 7.44
N ARG A 78 -3.88 -6.89 7.78
CA ARG A 78 -4.77 -5.73 7.72
C ARG A 78 -4.97 -5.35 6.25
N CYS A 79 -6.10 -4.72 5.96
CA CYS A 79 -6.42 -4.24 4.62
C CYS A 79 -6.97 -2.81 4.69
N TRP A 80 -6.46 -1.93 3.83
CA TRP A 80 -6.99 -0.59 3.62
C TRP A 80 -7.33 -0.38 2.15
N THR A 81 -8.44 0.29 1.91
CA THR A 81 -8.88 0.68 0.57
C THR A 81 -8.99 2.20 0.55
N VAL A 82 -8.15 2.85 -0.24
CA VAL A 82 -8.02 4.31 -0.26
C VAL A 82 -8.21 4.81 -1.70
N PRO A 83 -9.20 5.68 -1.96
CA PRO A 83 -9.32 6.35 -3.24
C PRO A 83 -8.09 7.23 -3.50
N ILE A 84 -7.43 7.06 -4.64
CA ILE A 84 -6.33 7.93 -5.05
C ILE A 84 -6.89 9.09 -5.88
N GLY A 85 -6.69 10.31 -5.39
CA GLY A 85 -7.03 11.52 -6.14
C GLY A 85 -6.17 11.62 -7.40
N ARG A 86 -6.70 12.22 -8.48
CA ARG A 86 -5.82 12.74 -9.53
C ARG A 86 -4.89 13.74 -8.85
N ARG A 87 -3.59 13.46 -8.83
CA ARG A 87 -2.58 14.45 -8.44
C ARG A 87 -2.87 15.71 -9.26
N ALA A 88 -3.20 16.81 -8.60
CA ALA A 88 -3.38 18.08 -9.29
C ALA A 88 -2.05 18.39 -10.03
N PRO A 89 -2.12 18.91 -11.26
CA PRO A 89 -0.93 19.21 -12.06
C PRO A 89 0.01 20.19 -11.36
#